data_AF-A0A8S2PZA4-F1
#
_entry.id   AF-A0A8S2PZA4-F1
#
_cell.length_a   1.000
_cell.length_b   1.000
_cell.length_c   1.000
_cell.angle_alpha   90.00
_cell.angle_beta   90.00
_cell.angle_gamma   90.00
#
_symmetry.space_group_name_H-M   'P 1'
#
loop_
_entity.id
_entity.type
_entity.pdbx_description
1 polymer ?
#
loop_
_entity_poly.entity_id
_entity_poly.type
_entity_poly.pdbx_seq_one_letter_code
_entity_poly.pdbx_strand_id
1 'polypeptide(L)'
;MGSFSLILLIVGSLATGATRHRIYTGFRSRLGGRIATGFFTFTVYVLLLMWLIILITMMIPCIGLYILKYRCLETWVIPTASGWPNTASPVACLTPGTYGIPVPKHKPDAKVCQQKFSELCTLTEHAPKFWAGLIGAFIVVMGLIHFLCCLVANYSHIKDGRKLHDYEEAIREELEISKLNQ
;
A
#
# COMPACT_ATOMS: atom_id res chain seq x y z
N MET A 1 -4.25 8.37 -13.08
CA MET A 1 -3.94 7.30 -12.10
C MET A 1 -4.58 5.96 -12.47
N GLY A 2 -5.88 5.90 -12.83
CA GLY A 2 -6.53 4.65 -13.24
C GLY A 2 -5.98 4.00 -14.52
N SER A 3 -5.52 4.80 -15.48
CA SER A 3 -4.92 4.29 -16.73
C SER A 3 -3.63 3.49 -16.50
N PHE A 4 -2.74 3.96 -15.61
CA PHE A 4 -1.52 3.24 -15.26
C PHE A 4 -1.83 1.95 -14.50
N SER A 5 -2.80 1.95 -13.58
CA SER A 5 -3.25 0.74 -12.91
C SER A 5 -3.88 -0.27 -13.87
N LEU A 6 -4.64 0.19 -14.87
CA LEU A 6 -5.23 -0.66 -15.90
C LEU A 6 -4.15 -1.29 -16.78
N ILE A 7 -3.14 -0.52 -17.19
CA ILE A 7 -2.00 -1.03 -17.96
C ILE A 7 -1.20 -2.04 -17.14
N LEU A 8 -0.94 -1.77 -15.87
CA LEU A 8 -0.24 -2.71 -14.97
C LEU A 8 -1.06 -3.98 -14.71
N LEU A 9 -2.39 -3.88 -14.64
CA LEU A 9 -3.29 -5.01 -14.47
C LEU A 9 -3.45 -5.83 -15.77
N ILE A 10 -3.43 -5.19 -16.94
CA ILE A 10 -3.44 -5.85 -18.25
C ILE A 10 -2.11 -6.56 -18.50
N VAL A 11 -0.98 -5.86 -18.32
CA VAL A 11 0.36 -6.47 -18.44
C VAL A 11 0.53 -7.58 -17.40
N GLY A 12 -0.02 -7.39 -16.21
CA GLY A 12 -0.02 -8.37 -15.15
C GLY A 12 -0.84 -9.62 -15.40
N SER A 13 -2.07 -9.46 -15.91
CA SER A 13 -2.93 -10.58 -16.27
C SER A 13 -2.38 -11.36 -17.47
N LEU A 14 -1.74 -10.68 -18.43
CA LEU A 14 -1.04 -11.30 -19.56
C LEU A 14 0.24 -12.05 -19.13
N ALA A 15 0.87 -11.67 -18.01
CA ALA A 15 2.03 -12.37 -17.45
C ALA A 15 1.67 -13.69 -16.74
N THR A 16 0.43 -13.82 -16.24
CA THR A 16 -0.09 -15.06 -15.63
C THR A 16 -0.36 -16.15 -16.69
N GLY A 17 0.68 -16.91 -17.03
CA GLY A 17 0.70 -18.34 -17.41
C GLY A 17 -0.24 -18.88 -18.50
N ALA A 18 -1.56 -18.72 -18.35
CA ALA A 18 -2.56 -19.40 -19.17
C ALA A 18 -2.52 -19.01 -20.66
N THR A 19 -2.09 -17.78 -20.99
CA THR A 19 -1.99 -17.32 -22.39
C THR A 19 -0.70 -17.80 -23.07
N ARG A 20 0.36 -18.09 -22.30
CA ARG A 20 1.69 -18.48 -22.85
C ARG A 20 1.67 -19.86 -23.51
N HIS A 21 0.86 -20.79 -23.01
CA HIS A 21 0.82 -22.17 -23.50
C HIS A 21 0.17 -22.30 -24.88
N ARG A 22 -0.68 -21.34 -25.29
CA ARG A 22 -1.44 -21.44 -26.55
C ARG A 22 -0.82 -20.69 -27.74
N ILE A 23 0.09 -19.73 -27.50
CA ILE A 23 0.53 -18.78 -28.55
C ILE A 23 2.04 -18.82 -28.85
N TYR A 24 2.91 -19.25 -27.93
CA TYR A 24 4.36 -19.10 -28.11
C TYR A 24 5.13 -20.42 -27.98
N THR A 25 5.15 -21.20 -29.06
CA THR A 25 5.94 -22.43 -29.20
C THR A 25 7.41 -22.20 -29.54
N GLY A 26 7.81 -20.98 -29.93
CA GLY A 26 9.18 -20.65 -30.33
C GLY A 26 10.17 -20.38 -29.18
N PHE A 27 11.39 -20.92 -29.28
CA PHE A 27 12.49 -20.80 -28.30
C PHE A 27 12.82 -19.34 -27.93
N ARG A 28 12.83 -18.43 -28.92
CA ARG A 28 13.06 -16.98 -28.74
C ARG A 28 11.96 -16.30 -27.92
N SER A 29 10.71 -16.72 -28.08
CA SER A 29 9.60 -16.20 -27.28
C SER A 29 9.59 -16.74 -25.85
N ARG A 30 10.10 -17.97 -25.63
CA ARG A 30 10.28 -18.49 -24.28
C ARG A 30 11.30 -17.69 -23.46
N LEU A 31 12.35 -17.17 -24.10
CA LEU A 31 13.36 -16.34 -23.41
C LEU A 31 12.80 -14.95 -23.05
N GLY A 32 12.08 -14.31 -23.97
CA GLY A 32 11.43 -13.01 -23.74
C GLY A 32 10.40 -13.04 -22.60
N GLY A 33 9.58 -14.09 -22.54
CA GLY A 33 8.62 -14.26 -21.44
C GLY A 33 9.26 -14.35 -20.05
N ARG A 34 10.48 -14.89 -19.94
CA ARG A 34 11.19 -15.03 -18.66
C ARG A 34 11.78 -13.71 -18.16
N ILE A 35 12.40 -12.95 -19.07
CA ILE A 35 12.94 -11.62 -18.75
C ILE A 35 11.78 -10.67 -18.39
N ALA A 36 10.67 -10.75 -19.12
CA ALA A 36 9.46 -10.01 -18.82
C ALA A 36 8.91 -10.33 -17.42
N THR A 37 8.83 -11.61 -17.02
CA THR A 37 8.39 -11.99 -15.66
C THR A 37 9.32 -11.39 -14.59
N GLY A 38 10.64 -11.45 -14.76
CA GLY A 38 11.58 -10.87 -13.80
C GLY A 38 11.44 -9.35 -13.65
N PHE A 39 11.39 -8.63 -14.78
CA PHE A 39 11.19 -7.17 -14.81
C PHE A 39 9.89 -6.76 -14.13
N PHE A 40 8.83 -7.53 -14.36
CA PHE A 40 7.52 -7.23 -13.84
C PHE A 40 7.41 -7.53 -12.33
N THR A 41 8.01 -8.62 -11.84
CA THR A 41 8.18 -8.87 -10.41
C THR A 41 8.94 -7.74 -9.72
N PHE A 42 10.04 -7.28 -10.31
CA PHE A 42 10.80 -6.14 -9.80
C PHE A 42 9.95 -4.86 -9.75
N THR A 43 9.21 -4.56 -10.82
CA THR A 43 8.34 -3.38 -10.91
C THR A 43 7.25 -3.41 -9.84
N VAL A 44 6.56 -4.54 -9.67
CA VAL A 44 5.51 -4.72 -8.65
C VAL A 44 6.09 -4.57 -7.24
N TYR A 45 7.29 -5.08 -7.00
CA TYR A 45 7.98 -4.95 -5.72
C TYR A 45 8.32 -3.48 -5.37
N VAL A 46 8.85 -2.72 -6.34
CA VAL A 46 9.10 -1.28 -6.16
C VAL A 46 7.79 -0.53 -5.90
N LEU A 47 6.73 -0.84 -6.65
CA LEU A 47 5.41 -0.25 -6.40
C LEU A 47 4.90 -0.56 -4.99
N LEU A 48 5.03 -1.80 -4.53
CA LEU A 48 4.64 -2.20 -3.17
C LEU A 48 5.37 -1.37 -2.12
N LEU A 49 6.69 -1.19 -2.24
CA LEU A 49 7.46 -0.35 -1.32
C LEU A 49 6.99 1.11 -1.33
N MET A 50 6.74 1.68 -2.51
CA MET A 50 6.20 3.05 -2.61
C MET A 50 4.84 3.18 -1.93
N TRP A 51 3.93 2.24 -2.16
CA TRP A 51 2.60 2.25 -1.54
C TRP A 51 2.64 2.03 -0.03
N LEU A 52 3.59 1.24 0.47
CA LEU A 52 3.82 1.09 1.92
C LEU A 52 4.27 2.41 2.56
N ILE A 53 5.19 3.14 1.92
CA ILE A 53 5.61 4.46 2.40
C ILE A 53 4.44 5.44 2.42
N ILE A 54 3.62 5.45 1.36
CA ILE A 54 2.39 6.26 1.30
C ILE A 54 1.43 5.88 2.43
N LEU A 55 1.23 4.58 2.69
CA LEU A 55 0.35 4.11 3.77
C LEU A 55 0.86 4.58 5.14
N ILE A 56 2.14 4.42 5.44
CA ILE A 56 2.75 4.85 6.70
C ILE A 56 2.62 6.37 6.87
N THR A 57 2.90 7.15 5.83
CA THR A 57 2.81 8.61 5.88
C THR A 57 1.37 9.11 6.01
N MET A 58 0.40 8.42 5.40
CA MET A 58 -1.04 8.71 5.53
C MET A 58 -1.62 8.36 6.90
N MET A 59 -1.02 7.41 7.63
CA MET A 59 -1.46 7.09 9.00
C MET A 59 -1.30 8.28 9.96
N ILE A 60 -0.26 9.10 9.79
CA ILE A 60 0.04 10.25 10.67
C ILE A 60 -1.12 11.26 10.72
N PRO A 61 -1.61 11.82 9.60
CA PRO A 61 -2.75 12.75 9.63
C PRO A 61 -4.05 12.06 10.05
N CYS A 62 -4.26 10.78 9.72
CA CYS A 62 -5.45 10.03 10.15
C CYS A 62 -5.55 9.93 11.68
N ILE A 63 -4.43 9.58 12.34
CA ILE A 63 -4.36 9.51 13.81
C ILE A 63 -4.55 10.91 14.41
N GLY A 64 -3.87 11.93 13.88
CA GLY A 64 -4.00 13.30 14.36
C GLY A 64 -5.44 13.83 14.29
N LEU A 65 -6.11 13.63 13.15
CA LEU A 65 -7.51 14.03 12.97
C LEU A 65 -8.48 13.21 13.83
N TYR A 66 -8.18 11.93 14.07
CA TYR A 66 -8.99 11.09 14.97
C TYR A 66 -8.94 11.59 16.42
N ILE A 67 -7.73 11.86 16.93
CA ILE A 67 -7.54 12.41 18.28
C ILE A 67 -8.23 13.77 18.40
N LEU A 68 -8.07 14.66 17.42
CA LEU A 68 -8.74 15.96 17.40
C LEU A 68 -10.27 15.81 17.37
N LYS A 69 -10.81 14.92 16.54
CA LYS A 69 -12.26 14.68 16.43
C LYS A 69 -12.84 14.19 17.76
N TYR A 70 -12.17 13.27 18.45
CA TYR A 70 -12.61 12.77 19.75
C TYR A 70 -12.70 13.90 20.78
N ARG A 71 -11.70 14.78 20.85
CA ARG A 71 -11.68 15.91 21.79
C ARG A 71 -12.66 17.03 21.40
N CYS A 72 -12.90 17.26 20.11
CA CYS A 72 -13.97 18.13 19.65
C CYS A 72 -15.34 17.56 20.08
N LEU A 73 -15.62 16.27 19.91
CA LEU A 73 -16.90 15.71 20.37
C LEU A 73 -17.08 15.84 21.89
N GLU A 74 -16.02 15.61 22.67
CA GLU A 74 -16.05 15.72 24.14
C GLU A 74 -16.32 17.15 24.64
N THR A 75 -15.75 18.17 24.00
CA THR A 75 -15.87 19.57 24.43
C THR A 75 -17.16 20.26 23.98
N TRP A 76 -17.81 19.75 22.93
CA TRP A 76 -19.11 20.24 22.46
C TRP A 76 -20.29 19.62 23.22
N VAL A 77 -20.06 18.54 24.00
CA VAL A 77 -21.06 17.87 24.85
C VAL A 77 -20.81 18.22 26.32
N ILE A 78 -20.83 19.52 26.65
CA ILE A 78 -21.00 19.96 28.04
C ILE A 78 -22.43 20.47 28.18
N PRO A 79 -23.36 19.69 28.76
CA PRO A 79 -24.66 20.23 29.14
C PRO A 79 -24.42 21.22 30.27
N THR A 80 -24.55 22.51 30.00
CA THR A 80 -24.70 23.50 31.07
C THR A 80 -25.93 23.11 31.87
N ALA A 81 -25.77 22.87 33.17
CA ALA A 81 -26.84 22.52 34.10
C ALA A 81 -27.93 23.61 34.28
N SER A 82 -28.02 24.58 33.38
CA SER A 82 -29.11 25.55 33.28
C SER A 82 -29.64 25.54 31.84
N GLY A 83 -30.89 25.11 31.69
CA GLY A 83 -31.54 24.82 30.41
C GLY A 83 -31.94 26.04 29.58
N TRP A 84 -30.99 26.88 29.16
CA TRP A 84 -31.17 27.88 28.09
C TRP A 84 -29.86 28.11 27.32
N PRO A 85 -29.88 28.19 25.97
CA PRO A 85 -28.68 28.34 25.14
C PRO A 85 -28.23 29.81 25.09
N ASN A 86 -27.69 30.32 26.19
CA ASN A 86 -27.19 31.69 26.26
C ASN A 86 -25.66 31.67 26.17
N THR A 87 -25.13 32.02 24.98
CA THR A 87 -23.85 32.74 24.76
C THR A 87 -22.74 32.60 25.81
N ALA A 88 -22.38 31.39 26.20
CA ALA A 88 -21.22 31.09 27.03
C ALA A 88 -20.32 30.14 26.25
N SER A 89 -19.23 30.68 25.67
CA SER A 89 -18.20 29.89 25.02
C SER A 89 -17.73 28.76 25.96
N PRO A 90 -17.83 27.48 25.59
CA PRO A 90 -17.06 26.47 26.31
C PRO A 90 -15.58 26.84 26.13
N VAL A 91 -14.86 27.09 27.23
CA VAL A 91 -13.43 27.41 27.23
C VAL A 91 -12.65 26.11 26.94
N ALA A 92 -12.89 25.52 25.77
CA ALA A 92 -12.16 24.37 25.27
C ALA A 92 -10.81 24.89 24.74
N CYS A 93 -9.74 24.56 25.47
CA CYS A 93 -8.38 24.91 25.14
C CYS A 93 -7.58 23.63 24.87
N LEU A 94 -6.94 23.55 23.71
CA LEU A 94 -6.01 22.47 23.37
C LEU A 94 -4.60 22.89 23.79
N THR A 95 -3.94 22.08 24.61
CA THR A 95 -2.52 22.25 24.93
C THR A 95 -1.69 21.37 23.98
N PRO A 96 -0.92 21.92 23.02
CA PRO A 96 -0.18 21.12 22.04
C PRO A 96 0.90 20.22 22.68
N GLY A 97 1.47 20.65 23.80
CA GLY A 97 2.52 19.93 24.53
C GLY A 97 2.09 18.55 25.04
N THR A 98 0.81 18.33 25.36
CA THR A 98 0.31 17.00 25.77
C THR A 98 0.19 16.00 24.63
N TYR A 99 0.28 16.46 23.38
CA TYR A 99 0.16 15.62 22.18
C TYR A 99 1.49 15.45 21.44
N GLY A 100 2.61 15.82 22.07
CA GLY A 100 3.94 15.74 21.46
C GLY A 100 4.16 16.73 20.32
N ILE A 101 3.29 17.74 20.18
CA ILE A 101 3.47 18.81 19.19
C ILE A 101 4.57 19.73 19.73
N PRO A 102 5.66 19.96 18.97
CA PRO A 102 6.76 20.80 19.43
C PRO A 102 6.26 22.22 19.67
N VAL A 103 6.22 22.62 20.95
CA VAL A 103 5.88 23.98 21.36
C VAL A 103 7.13 24.86 21.31
N PRO A 104 7.02 26.12 20.83
CA PRO A 104 8.13 27.04 20.85
C PRO A 104 8.68 27.21 22.28
N LYS A 105 10.00 27.14 22.45
CA LYS A 105 10.67 27.27 23.76
C LYS A 105 10.31 28.55 24.53
N HIS A 106 9.86 29.59 23.82
CA HIS A 106 9.43 30.86 24.43
C HIS A 106 8.01 30.85 25.02
N LYS A 107 7.19 29.81 24.77
CA LYS A 107 5.84 29.66 25.35
C LYS A 107 5.52 28.18 25.62
N PRO A 108 6.01 27.60 26.73
CA PRO A 108 5.78 26.19 27.06
C PRO A 108 4.28 25.87 27.29
N ASP A 109 3.48 26.84 27.72
CA ASP A 109 2.03 26.72 27.93
C ASP A 109 1.20 27.37 26.81
N ALA A 110 1.65 27.28 25.55
CA ALA A 110 0.91 27.80 24.42
C ALA A 110 -0.42 27.06 24.22
N LYS A 111 -1.49 27.49 24.91
CA LYS A 111 -2.84 26.96 24.78
C LYS A 111 -3.51 27.55 23.55
N VAL A 112 -4.13 26.71 22.73
CA VAL A 112 -4.98 27.12 21.60
C VAL A 112 -6.42 27.12 22.09
N CYS A 113 -6.99 28.30 22.30
CA CYS A 113 -8.34 28.49 22.85
C CYS A 113 -9.28 29.18 21.85
N GLN A 114 -10.59 29.04 22.07
CA GLN A 114 -11.67 29.75 21.36
C GLN A 114 -11.65 29.60 19.82
N GLN A 115 -11.52 30.70 19.06
CA GLN A 115 -11.69 30.72 17.60
C GLN A 115 -10.74 29.74 16.88
N LYS A 116 -9.48 29.67 17.32
CA LYS A 116 -8.49 28.75 16.74
C LYS A 116 -8.80 27.28 17.03
N PHE A 117 -9.47 26.98 18.15
CA PHE A 117 -9.93 25.63 18.47
C PHE A 117 -11.13 25.23 17.59
N SER A 118 -12.06 26.17 17.34
CA SER A 118 -13.18 25.94 16.42
C SER A 118 -12.71 25.63 15.00
N GLU A 119 -11.72 26.37 14.49
CA GLU A 119 -11.15 26.15 13.16
C GLU A 119 -10.48 24.77 13.03
N LEU A 120 -9.79 24.31 14.09
CA LEU A 120 -9.25 22.95 14.18
C LEU A 120 -10.35 21.88 14.19
N CYS A 121 -11.49 22.14 14.83
CA CYS A 121 -12.63 21.21 14.79
C CYS A 121 -13.28 21.15 13.40
N THR A 122 -13.38 22.26 12.67
CA THR A 122 -13.86 22.25 11.28
C THR A 122 -12.97 21.40 10.37
N LEU A 123 -11.64 21.39 10.61
CA LEU A 123 -10.72 20.51 9.88
C LEU A 123 -11.05 19.02 10.05
N THR A 124 -11.60 18.61 11.20
CA THR A 124 -12.00 17.21 11.46
C THR A 124 -13.21 16.77 10.64
N GLU A 125 -13.99 17.69 10.09
CA GLU A 125 -15.09 17.37 9.16
C GLU A 125 -14.56 16.75 7.86
N HIS A 126 -13.31 17.04 7.51
CA HIS A 126 -12.64 16.42 6.36
C HIS A 126 -11.99 15.07 6.69
N ALA A 127 -11.93 14.65 7.97
CA ALA A 127 -11.40 13.35 8.40
C ALA A 127 -11.93 12.12 7.60
N PRO A 128 -13.24 11.99 7.27
CA PRO A 128 -13.71 10.84 6.48
C PRO A 128 -13.01 10.69 5.13
N LYS A 129 -12.55 11.78 4.51
CA LYS A 129 -11.80 11.73 3.23
C LYS A 129 -10.44 11.07 3.40
N PHE A 130 -9.75 11.35 4.51
CA PHE A 130 -8.45 10.75 4.84
C PHE A 130 -8.60 9.25 5.17
N TRP A 131 -9.64 8.87 5.92
CA TRP A 131 -9.95 7.47 6.19
C TRP A 131 -10.27 6.68 4.93
N ALA A 132 -11.03 7.25 3.98
CA ALA A 132 -11.27 6.63 2.69
C ALA A 132 -9.98 6.41 1.90
N GLY A 133 -9.07 7.40 1.91
CA GLY A 133 -7.74 7.27 1.29
C GLY A 133 -6.88 6.18 1.92
N LEU A 134 -6.90 6.04 3.25
CA LEU A 134 -6.16 5.02 3.99
C LEU A 134 -6.65 3.60 3.64
N ILE A 135 -7.97 3.39 3.61
CA ILE A 135 -8.58 2.12 3.22
C ILE A 135 -8.22 1.78 1.77
N GLY A 136 -8.28 2.78 0.87
CA GLY A 136 -7.86 2.61 -0.52
C GLY A 136 -6.40 2.18 -0.65
N ALA A 137 -5.48 2.84 0.05
CA ALA A 137 -4.07 2.46 0.06
C ALA A 137 -3.85 1.04 0.61
N PHE A 138 -4.59 0.66 1.66
CA PHE A 138 -4.52 -0.69 2.22
C PHE A 138 -4.97 -1.76 1.21
N ILE A 139 -6.08 -1.53 0.50
CA ILE A 139 -6.58 -2.44 -0.55
C ILE A 139 -5.54 -2.57 -1.67
N VAL A 140 -4.91 -1.48 -2.08
CA VAL A 140 -3.85 -1.51 -3.10
C VAL A 140 -2.65 -2.36 -2.64
N VAL A 141 -2.17 -2.16 -1.41
CA VAL A 141 -1.08 -2.96 -0.83
C VAL A 141 -1.45 -4.45 -0.78
N MET A 142 -2.65 -4.78 -0.31
CA MET A 142 -3.14 -6.16 -0.28
C MET A 142 -3.21 -6.77 -1.68
N GLY A 143 -3.70 -6.03 -2.68
CA GLY A 143 -3.73 -6.46 -4.08
C GLY A 143 -2.33 -6.72 -4.63
N LEU A 144 -1.38 -5.82 -4.38
CA LEU A 144 0.03 -5.96 -4.80
C LEU A 144 0.70 -7.18 -4.17
N ILE A 145 0.42 -7.48 -2.90
CA ILE A 145 0.95 -8.68 -2.20
C ILE A 145 0.41 -9.97 -2.83
N HIS A 146 -0.90 -10.07 -3.04
CA HIS A 146 -1.51 -11.25 -3.69
C HIS A 146 -0.91 -11.45 -5.07
N PHE A 147 -0.75 -10.36 -5.80
CA PHE A 147 -0.21 -10.38 -7.13
C PHE A 147 1.27 -10.80 -7.17
N LEU A 148 2.08 -10.28 -6.24
CA LEU A 148 3.48 -10.71 -6.07
C LEU A 148 3.57 -12.19 -5.72
N CYS A 149 2.67 -12.70 -4.85
CA CYS A 149 2.61 -14.13 -4.51
C CYS A 149 2.38 -15.00 -5.77
N CYS A 150 1.43 -14.61 -6.62
CA CYS A 150 1.19 -15.29 -7.89
C CYS A 150 2.41 -15.25 -8.83
N LEU A 151 3.09 -14.11 -8.93
CA LEU A 151 4.31 -13.98 -9.74
C LEU A 151 5.45 -14.86 -9.23
N VAL A 152 5.65 -14.92 -7.91
CA VAL A 152 6.69 -15.74 -7.28
C VAL A 152 6.39 -17.24 -7.48
N ALA A 153 5.14 -17.68 -7.32
CA ALA A 153 4.74 -19.05 -7.58
C ALA A 153 4.98 -19.45 -9.05
N ASN A 154 4.70 -18.55 -9.98
CA ASN A 154 5.01 -18.76 -11.40
C ASN A 154 6.52 -18.80 -11.66
N TYR A 155 7.30 -17.97 -10.97
CA TYR A 155 8.75 -17.94 -11.09
C TYR A 155 9.39 -19.23 -10.56
N SER A 156 8.94 -19.76 -9.42
CA SER A 156 9.44 -21.03 -8.87
C SER A 156 9.15 -22.19 -9.82
N HIS A 157 7.94 -22.27 -10.37
CA HIS A 157 7.58 -23.32 -11.34
C HIS A 157 8.46 -23.26 -12.60
N ILE A 158 8.75 -22.06 -13.14
CA ILE A 158 9.66 -21.91 -14.29
C ILE A 158 11.09 -22.30 -13.93
N LYS A 159 11.55 -21.99 -12.71
CA LYS A 159 12.88 -22.36 -12.22
C LYS A 159 13.02 -23.87 -12.07
N ASP A 160 12.00 -24.54 -11.54
CA ASP A 160 12.01 -26.00 -11.35
C ASP A 160 11.93 -26.74 -12.71
N GLY A 161 11.14 -26.23 -13.65
CA GLY A 161 11.12 -26.76 -15.02
C GLY A 161 12.46 -26.63 -15.76
N ARG A 162 13.31 -25.66 -15.41
CA ARG A 162 14.68 -25.57 -15.95
C ARG A 162 15.53 -26.74 -15.46
N LYS A 163 15.52 -27.00 -14.15
CA LYS A 163 16.28 -28.12 -13.58
C LYS A 163 15.90 -29.43 -14.25
N LEU A 164 14.60 -29.65 -14.48
CA LEU A 164 14.12 -30.85 -15.19
C LEU A 164 14.65 -30.95 -16.62
N HIS A 165 14.64 -29.85 -17.38
CA HIS A 165 15.20 -29.83 -18.74
C HIS A 165 16.71 -30.08 -18.75
N ASP A 166 17.45 -29.48 -17.81
CA ASP A 166 18.90 -29.68 -17.68
C ASP A 166 19.19 -31.18 -17.36
N TYR A 167 18.34 -31.85 -16.58
CA TYR A 167 18.43 -33.30 -16.35
C TYR A 167 18.09 -34.13 -17.60
N GLU A 168 17.06 -33.75 -18.37
CA GLU A 168 16.71 -34.44 -19.62
C GLU A 168 17.81 -34.33 -20.68
N GLU A 169 18.46 -33.18 -20.79
CA GLU A 169 19.61 -32.98 -21.69
C GLU A 169 20.80 -33.83 -21.25
N ALA A 170 21.15 -33.85 -19.96
CA ALA A 170 22.22 -34.69 -19.44
C ALA A 170 21.95 -36.20 -19.69
N ILE A 171 20.73 -36.68 -19.48
CA ILE A 171 20.36 -38.08 -19.76
C ILE A 171 20.47 -38.39 -21.25
N ARG A 172 20.09 -37.45 -22.12
CA ARG A 172 20.20 -37.63 -23.58
C ARG A 172 21.65 -37.77 -24.02
N GLU A 173 22.55 -36.93 -23.50
CA GLU A 173 23.99 -36.97 -23.80
C GLU A 173 24.61 -38.31 -23.39
N GLU A 174 24.32 -38.81 -22.18
CA GLU A 174 24.77 -40.13 -21.71
C GLU A 174 24.30 -41.28 -22.63
N LEU A 175 23.07 -41.17 -23.14
CA LEU A 175 22.48 -42.16 -24.04
C LEU A 175 23.10 -42.12 -25.44
N GLU A 176 23.58 -40.97 -25.90
CA GLU A 176 24.34 -40.82 -27.14
C GLU A 176 25.76 -41.37 -27.00
N ILE A 177 26.44 -41.10 -25.88
CA ILE A 177 27.77 -41.68 -25.56
C ILE A 177 27.69 -43.20 -25.51
N SER A 178 26.65 -43.76 -24.89
CA SER A 178 26.45 -45.21 -24.80
C SER A 178 26.31 -45.88 -26.17
N LYS A 179 25.69 -45.20 -27.14
CA LYS A 179 25.54 -45.71 -28.52
C LYS A 179 26.84 -45.66 -29.33
N LEU A 180 27.75 -44.74 -29.01
CA LEU A 180 29.04 -44.62 -29.70
C LEU A 180 30.07 -45.66 -29.24
N ASN A 181 29.90 -46.19 -28.02
CA ASN A 181 30.80 -47.19 -27.43
C ASN A 181 30.42 -48.64 -27.77
N GLN A 182 29.41 -48.86 -28.62
CA GLN A 182 28.89 -50.17 -29.00
C GLN A 182 29.09 -50.42 -30.49
#